data_AF-A0A1E5Q6Y1-F1
#
_entry.id   AF-A0A1E5Q6Y1-F1
#
_cell.length_a   1.000
_cell.length_b   1.000
_cell.length_c   1.000
_cell.angle_alpha   90.00
_cell.angle_beta   90.00
_cell.angle_gamma   90.00
#
_symmetry.space_group_name_H-M   'P 1'
#
loop_
_entity.id
_entity.type
_entity.pdbx_description
1 polymer ?
#
loop_
_entity_poly.entity_id
_entity_poly.type
_entity_poly.pdbx_seq_one_letter_code
_entity_poly.pdbx_strand_id
1 'polypeptide(L)'
;MIVEEKSNRMLMVRALAFAALVMLAFAYVAPTWWVSLKAPQYPDIAFPQGIRIHFHMDGVFNGCQKIEVAEKQEDEALNCKHEMDAINHYVGMYPIAAGGPVERVLSPFVFSLLGLMIVVFIVPGRTRRTIVMTVGGLAIGAWMTTALFTEGGYKYLSPNYVTDVVTTMDLDEDEYASWSGIEMLQEGYNEALGRYFRQQTIIDHNVETMTLAAKIAYGGLLVSMLILIVGVGRIKAVYWLTVLMPILLPVFFVADYAGWLWWFGHSLNEMGAFSLKPFMPTVLGQGKVAQFTTFSYPHYGFGLLAASSVALGFAALLRRKHILVTGDDS
;
A
#
# COMPACT_ATOMS: atom_id res chain seq x y z
N MET A 1 -20.08 13.94 -38.89
CA MET A 1 -18.60 13.99 -38.85
C MET A 1 -18.04 14.68 -37.59
N ILE A 2 -18.09 16.01 -37.43
CA ILE A 2 -17.46 16.70 -36.27
C ILE A 2 -18.08 16.34 -34.90
N VAL A 3 -19.42 16.21 -34.82
CA VAL A 3 -20.12 15.83 -33.57
C VAL A 3 -19.83 14.38 -33.18
N GLU A 4 -19.74 13.50 -34.16
CA GLU A 4 -19.46 12.07 -34.01
C GLU A 4 -18.02 11.83 -33.55
N GLU A 5 -17.05 12.56 -34.11
CA GLU A 5 -15.65 12.52 -33.67
C GLU A 5 -15.48 12.99 -32.21
N LYS A 6 -16.24 14.01 -31.78
CA LYS A 6 -16.26 14.49 -30.38
C LYS A 6 -16.81 13.42 -29.44
N SER A 7 -17.94 12.81 -29.80
CA SER A 7 -18.58 11.73 -29.02
C SER A 7 -17.66 10.53 -28.84
N ASN A 8 -17.03 10.08 -29.93
CA ASN A 8 -16.12 8.94 -29.92
C ASN A 8 -14.89 9.18 -29.04
N ARG A 9 -14.33 10.41 -29.04
CA ARG A 9 -13.20 10.76 -28.18
C ARG A 9 -13.55 10.70 -26.70
N MET A 10 -14.71 11.23 -26.32
CA MET A 10 -15.16 11.18 -24.92
C MET A 10 -15.49 9.75 -24.47
N LEU A 11 -16.02 8.92 -25.37
CA LEU A 11 -16.21 7.49 -25.12
C LEU A 11 -14.88 6.78 -24.83
N MET A 12 -13.84 7.06 -25.62
CA MET A 12 -12.50 6.51 -25.40
C MET A 12 -11.90 6.93 -24.05
N VAL A 13 -12.04 8.21 -23.67
CA VAL A 13 -11.58 8.71 -22.35
C VAL A 13 -12.26 7.93 -21.22
N ARG A 14 -13.57 7.72 -21.31
CA ARG A 14 -14.33 6.95 -20.32
C ARG A 14 -13.91 5.48 -20.28
N ALA A 15 -13.70 4.86 -21.43
CA ALA A 15 -13.26 3.47 -21.51
C ALA A 15 -11.88 3.27 -20.88
N LEU A 16 -10.92 4.16 -21.17
CA LEU A 16 -9.58 4.12 -20.57
C LEU A 16 -9.62 4.36 -19.06
N ALA A 17 -10.39 5.33 -18.60
CA ALA A 17 -10.54 5.60 -17.16
C ALA A 17 -11.22 4.45 -16.42
N PHE A 18 -12.23 3.80 -17.03
CA PHE A 18 -12.87 2.62 -16.47
C PHE A 18 -11.89 1.44 -16.38
N ALA A 19 -11.13 1.18 -17.45
CA ALA A 19 -10.09 0.15 -17.42
C ALA A 19 -9.03 0.44 -16.34
N ALA A 20 -8.61 1.70 -16.20
CA ALA A 20 -7.71 2.15 -15.14
C ALA A 20 -8.27 1.93 -13.73
N LEU A 21 -9.55 2.21 -13.51
CA LEU A 21 -10.22 1.99 -12.24
C LEU A 21 -10.29 0.49 -11.89
N VAL A 22 -10.59 -0.36 -12.87
CA VAL A 22 -10.60 -1.82 -12.70
C VAL A 22 -9.20 -2.33 -12.37
N MET A 23 -8.18 -1.89 -13.12
CA MET A 23 -6.78 -2.24 -12.84
C MET A 23 -6.34 -1.77 -11.44
N LEU A 24 -6.75 -0.58 -11.01
CA LEU A 24 -6.44 -0.05 -9.67
C LEU A 24 -7.07 -0.92 -8.57
N ALA A 25 -8.34 -1.32 -8.74
CA ALA A 25 -9.03 -2.18 -7.78
C ALA A 25 -8.36 -3.56 -7.66
N PHE A 26 -7.99 -4.18 -8.79
CA PHE A 26 -7.25 -5.44 -8.77
C PHE A 26 -5.82 -5.29 -8.23
N ALA A 27 -5.16 -4.16 -8.49
CA ALA A 27 -3.83 -3.89 -7.96
C ALA A 27 -3.82 -3.81 -6.43
N TYR A 28 -4.90 -3.30 -5.82
CA TYR A 28 -4.99 -3.16 -4.36
C TYR A 28 -4.92 -4.50 -3.63
N VAL A 29 -5.63 -5.51 -4.13
CA VAL A 29 -5.67 -6.86 -3.53
C VAL A 29 -4.54 -7.78 -4.01
N ALA A 30 -3.77 -7.33 -5.01
CA ALA A 30 -2.71 -8.11 -5.61
C ALA A 30 -1.37 -7.92 -4.90
N PRO A 31 -0.49 -8.93 -4.91
CA PRO A 31 0.93 -8.74 -4.63
C PRO A 31 1.52 -7.71 -5.60
N THR A 32 2.08 -6.65 -5.03
CA THR A 32 2.66 -5.52 -5.74
C THR A 32 4.16 -5.73 -5.98
N TRP A 33 4.87 -6.24 -4.98
CA TRP A 33 6.31 -6.46 -5.05
C TRP A 33 6.66 -7.77 -4.35
N TRP A 34 7.79 -8.37 -4.72
CA TRP A 34 8.28 -9.54 -4.00
C TRP A 34 9.76 -9.40 -3.69
N VAL A 35 10.15 -9.94 -2.54
CA VAL A 35 11.54 -10.06 -2.11
C VAL A 35 11.84 -11.50 -1.78
N SER A 36 13.04 -11.95 -2.10
CA SER A 36 13.55 -13.25 -1.70
C SER A 36 14.99 -13.18 -1.19
N LEU A 37 15.29 -13.95 -0.15
CA LEU A 37 16.65 -14.19 0.32
C LEU A 37 17.07 -15.62 0.01
N LYS A 38 18.28 -15.78 -0.55
CA LYS A 38 18.94 -17.08 -0.70
C LYS A 38 20.27 -17.09 0.07
N ALA A 39 20.53 -18.17 0.80
CA ALA A 39 21.79 -18.41 1.48
C ALA A 39 22.09 -19.90 1.56
N PRO A 40 23.37 -20.31 1.72
CA PRO A 40 23.74 -21.72 1.83
C PRO A 40 23.03 -22.50 2.96
N GLN A 41 22.64 -21.82 4.04
CA GLN A 41 21.93 -22.38 5.18
C GLN A 41 20.46 -22.69 4.87
N TYR A 42 19.90 -22.12 3.81
CA TYR A 42 18.51 -22.30 3.37
C TYR A 42 18.52 -23.04 2.02
N PRO A 43 18.56 -24.39 2.04
CA PRO A 43 18.78 -25.18 0.83
C PRO A 43 17.58 -25.11 -0.12
N ASP A 44 17.85 -25.17 -1.44
CA ASP A 44 16.81 -25.08 -2.48
C ASP A 44 15.77 -26.21 -2.42
N ILE A 45 16.06 -27.33 -1.75
CA ILE A 45 15.08 -28.42 -1.54
C ILE A 45 13.92 -27.96 -0.64
N ALA A 46 14.21 -27.15 0.39
CA ALA A 46 13.19 -26.60 1.29
C ALA A 46 12.75 -25.19 0.86
N PHE A 47 13.65 -24.41 0.27
CA PHE A 47 13.41 -23.02 -0.14
C PHE A 47 13.78 -22.81 -1.62
N PRO A 48 13.07 -23.43 -2.59
CA PRO A 48 13.45 -23.38 -4.00
C PRO A 48 13.46 -21.96 -4.57
N GLN A 49 12.55 -21.11 -4.07
CA GLN A 49 12.47 -19.69 -4.42
C GLN A 49 13.18 -18.80 -3.41
N GLY A 50 13.98 -19.37 -2.50
CA GLY A 50 14.49 -18.69 -1.31
C GLY A 50 13.39 -18.38 -0.29
N ILE A 51 13.76 -17.63 0.74
CA ILE A 51 12.84 -17.11 1.74
C ILE A 51 12.09 -15.95 1.09
N ARG A 52 10.92 -16.25 0.53
CA ARG A 52 10.16 -15.30 -0.28
C ARG A 52 9.01 -14.68 0.50
N ILE A 53 8.87 -13.36 0.38
CA ILE A 53 7.74 -12.58 0.90
C ILE A 53 7.14 -11.71 -0.20
N HIS A 54 5.84 -11.47 -0.12
CA HIS A 54 5.11 -10.64 -1.09
C HIS A 54 4.55 -9.41 -0.38
N PHE A 55 4.86 -8.22 -0.91
CA PHE A 55 4.31 -6.95 -0.45
C PHE A 55 3.00 -6.68 -1.18
N HIS A 56 1.95 -6.41 -0.42
CA HIS A 56 0.67 -5.91 -0.87
C HIS A 56 0.50 -4.45 -0.40
N MET A 57 -0.56 -3.78 -0.82
CA MET A 57 -0.84 -2.40 -0.38
C MET A 57 -1.20 -2.30 1.10
N ASP A 58 -1.68 -3.41 1.67
CA ASP A 58 -2.23 -3.50 3.01
C ASP A 58 -1.47 -4.45 3.94
N GLY A 59 -0.42 -5.13 3.45
CA GLY A 59 0.29 -6.13 4.24
C GLY A 59 1.50 -6.75 3.57
N VAL A 60 2.17 -7.62 4.32
CA VAL A 60 3.28 -8.45 3.83
C VAL A 60 2.99 -9.90 4.12
N PHE A 61 2.96 -10.71 3.07
CA PHE A 61 2.45 -12.08 3.13
C PHE A 61 3.53 -13.10 2.81
N ASN A 62 3.30 -14.33 3.28
CA ASN A 62 4.17 -15.45 3.02
C ASN A 62 4.21 -15.75 1.51
N GLY A 63 5.39 -15.74 0.91
CA GLY A 63 5.61 -16.04 -0.51
C GLY A 63 6.08 -17.47 -0.77
N CYS A 64 6.27 -18.27 0.28
CA CYS A 64 6.65 -19.67 0.15
C CYS A 64 5.44 -20.56 -0.12
N GLN A 65 5.68 -21.60 -0.91
CA GLN A 65 4.65 -22.55 -1.33
C GLN A 65 4.82 -23.85 -0.58
N LYS A 66 3.72 -24.59 -0.43
CA LYS A 66 3.75 -25.95 0.10
C LYS A 66 4.58 -26.84 -0.82
N ILE A 67 5.51 -27.60 -0.25
CA ILE A 67 6.37 -28.52 -0.99
C ILE A 67 6.11 -29.94 -0.49
N GLU A 68 5.88 -30.86 -1.40
CA GLU A 68 5.83 -32.28 -1.09
C GLU A 68 7.22 -32.87 -1.38
N VAL A 69 8.00 -33.16 -0.33
CA VAL A 69 9.27 -33.87 -0.46
C VAL A 69 9.13 -35.31 0.01
N ALA A 70 9.81 -36.24 -0.67
CA ALA A 70 9.66 -37.69 -0.48
C ALA A 70 9.99 -38.19 0.93
N GLU A 71 10.75 -37.42 1.72
CA GLU A 71 11.18 -37.78 3.08
C GLU A 71 10.38 -37.08 4.19
N LYS A 72 9.59 -36.03 3.88
CA LYS A 72 8.81 -35.30 4.88
C LYS A 72 7.62 -34.58 4.23
N GLN A 73 6.42 -35.02 4.56
CA GLN A 73 5.20 -34.30 4.20
C GLN A 73 4.99 -33.20 5.23
N GLU A 74 5.06 -31.94 4.80
CA GLU A 74 4.63 -30.80 5.63
C GLU A 74 3.16 -30.51 5.31
N ASP A 75 2.31 -30.38 6.32
CA ASP A 75 0.87 -30.17 6.13
C ASP A 75 0.54 -28.74 5.66
N GLU A 76 1.44 -27.80 5.94
CA GLU A 76 1.33 -26.37 5.62
C GLU A 76 2.58 -25.88 4.89
N ALA A 77 2.49 -24.70 4.26
CA ALA A 77 3.65 -24.07 3.64
C ALA A 77 4.57 -23.47 4.71
N LEU A 78 5.89 -23.57 4.51
CA LEU A 78 6.88 -22.89 5.36
C LEU A 78 6.57 -21.40 5.49
N ASN A 79 6.69 -20.87 6.70
CA ASN A 79 6.43 -19.47 7.00
C ASN A 79 7.66 -18.61 6.72
N CYS A 80 7.86 -18.23 5.45
CA CYS A 80 9.00 -17.42 5.05
C CYS A 80 8.96 -15.98 5.54
N LYS A 81 7.78 -15.46 5.94
CA LYS A 81 7.70 -14.18 6.65
C LYS A 81 8.38 -14.30 8.02
N HIS A 82 8.07 -15.35 8.78
CA HIS A 82 8.69 -15.61 10.07
C HIS A 82 10.22 -15.81 9.94
N GLU A 83 10.67 -16.61 8.97
CA GLU A 83 12.11 -16.82 8.73
C GLU A 83 12.85 -15.53 8.35
N MET A 84 12.22 -14.68 7.52
CA MET A 84 12.77 -13.36 7.18
C MET A 84 12.91 -12.49 8.41
N ASP A 85 11.90 -12.43 9.27
CA ASP A 85 11.90 -11.64 10.51
C ASP A 85 12.95 -12.17 11.50
N ALA A 86 13.12 -13.49 11.59
CA ALA A 86 14.17 -14.10 12.41
C ALA A 86 15.56 -13.67 11.93
N ILE A 87 15.83 -13.73 10.61
CA ILE A 87 17.10 -13.26 10.03
C ILE A 87 17.32 -11.76 10.27
N ASN A 88 16.29 -10.95 10.06
CA ASN A 88 16.35 -9.51 10.28
C ASN A 88 16.76 -9.18 11.72
N HIS A 89 16.15 -9.85 12.69
CA HIS A 89 16.48 -9.69 14.10
C HIS A 89 17.97 -9.94 14.38
N TYR A 90 18.57 -11.00 13.81
CA TYR A 90 19.99 -11.30 14.02
C TYR A 90 20.93 -10.16 13.60
N VAL A 91 20.54 -9.35 12.61
CA VAL A 91 21.33 -8.21 12.12
C VAL A 91 20.85 -6.86 12.65
N GLY A 92 19.92 -6.87 13.60
CA GLY A 92 19.33 -5.67 14.21
C GLY A 92 18.24 -5.01 13.36
N MET A 93 17.83 -5.58 12.23
CA MET A 93 16.67 -5.07 11.49
C MET A 93 15.37 -5.42 12.23
N TYR A 94 14.41 -4.51 12.23
CA TYR A 94 13.07 -4.79 12.73
C TYR A 94 12.33 -5.81 11.86
N PRO A 95 11.36 -6.56 12.43
CA PRO A 95 10.41 -7.36 11.67
C PRO A 95 9.78 -6.56 10.54
N ILE A 96 9.53 -7.21 9.40
CA ILE A 96 9.04 -6.55 8.18
C ILE A 96 7.68 -5.87 8.40
N ALA A 97 6.87 -6.37 9.34
CA ALA A 97 5.60 -5.77 9.71
C ALA A 97 5.74 -4.35 10.31
N ALA A 98 6.91 -3.96 10.80
CA ALA A 98 7.21 -2.61 11.27
C ALA A 98 7.30 -1.58 10.12
N GLY A 99 7.35 -2.03 8.87
CA GLY A 99 7.37 -1.15 7.70
C GLY A 99 5.97 -0.69 7.30
N GLY A 100 5.83 0.60 7.02
CA GLY A 100 4.61 1.21 6.47
C GLY A 100 3.37 1.11 7.36
N PRO A 101 3.44 1.27 8.70
CA PRO A 101 2.29 1.05 9.57
C PRO A 101 1.12 2.00 9.23
N VAL A 102 1.42 3.26 8.92
CA VAL A 102 0.42 4.28 8.56
C VAL A 102 -0.18 4.01 7.18
N GLU A 103 0.68 3.70 6.21
CA GLU A 103 0.30 3.47 4.83
C GLU A 103 -0.62 2.27 4.72
N ARG A 104 -0.29 1.17 5.40
CA ARG A 104 -1.07 -0.06 5.38
C ARG A 104 -2.47 0.12 5.95
N VAL A 105 -2.60 0.76 7.13
CA VAL A 105 -3.91 0.98 7.76
C VAL A 105 -4.77 1.98 6.97
N LEU A 106 -4.16 2.99 6.34
CA LEU A 106 -4.88 4.02 5.58
C LEU A 106 -5.09 3.66 4.11
N SER A 107 -4.41 2.62 3.61
CA SER A 107 -4.46 2.19 2.22
C SER A 107 -5.88 2.05 1.64
N PRO A 108 -6.90 1.44 2.30
CA PRO A 108 -8.23 1.29 1.70
C PRO A 108 -8.89 2.65 1.42
N PHE A 109 -8.68 3.65 2.28
CA PHE A 109 -9.25 4.99 2.12
C PHE A 109 -8.53 5.78 1.03
N VAL A 110 -7.20 5.68 0.97
CA VAL A 110 -6.39 6.31 -0.08
C VAL A 110 -6.76 5.75 -1.45
N PHE A 111 -6.83 4.43 -1.61
CA PHE A 111 -7.22 3.80 -2.87
C PHE A 111 -8.65 4.13 -3.29
N SER A 112 -9.57 4.20 -2.33
CA SER A 112 -10.95 4.62 -2.60
C SER A 112 -11.03 6.09 -3.04
N LEU A 113 -10.23 6.97 -2.44
CA LEU A 113 -10.15 8.37 -2.86
C LEU A 113 -9.56 8.49 -4.27
N LEU A 114 -8.49 7.76 -4.58
CA LEU A 114 -7.92 7.73 -5.93
C LEU A 114 -8.93 7.20 -6.97
N GLY A 115 -9.68 6.16 -6.62
CA GLY A 115 -10.78 5.66 -7.45
C GLY A 115 -11.87 6.71 -7.69
N LEU A 116 -12.30 7.41 -6.63
CA LEU A 116 -13.24 8.53 -6.73
C LEU A 116 -12.70 9.65 -7.63
N MET A 117 -11.41 9.97 -7.52
CA MET A 117 -10.77 10.98 -8.36
C MET A 117 -10.80 10.58 -9.85
N ILE A 118 -10.56 9.30 -10.19
CA ILE A 118 -10.72 8.79 -11.57
C ILE A 118 -12.17 8.93 -12.06
N VAL A 119 -13.16 8.63 -11.21
CA VAL A 119 -14.59 8.80 -11.55
C VAL A 119 -14.91 10.28 -11.79
N VAL A 120 -14.47 11.18 -10.91
CA VAL A 120 -14.72 12.61 -11.03
C VAL A 120 -14.07 13.21 -12.29
N PHE A 121 -12.89 12.71 -12.69
CA PHE A 121 -12.20 13.12 -13.91
C PHE A 121 -13.06 12.96 -15.17
N ILE A 122 -13.86 11.88 -15.26
CA ILE A 122 -14.69 11.56 -16.43
C ILE A 122 -16.12 12.09 -16.38
N VAL A 123 -16.59 12.57 -15.23
CA VAL A 123 -17.92 13.17 -15.08
C VAL A 123 -17.97 14.51 -15.83
N PRO A 124 -18.99 14.74 -16.69
CA PRO A 124 -19.15 16.02 -17.37
C PRO A 124 -19.84 17.05 -16.46
N GLY A 125 -19.42 18.31 -16.54
CA GLY A 125 -20.07 19.43 -15.85
C GLY A 125 -19.55 19.66 -14.43
N ARG A 126 -19.07 20.88 -14.17
CA ARG A 126 -18.55 21.32 -12.86
C ARG A 126 -19.47 20.99 -11.69
N THR A 127 -20.78 21.21 -11.84
CA THR A 127 -21.75 20.95 -10.77
C THR A 127 -21.85 19.47 -10.44
N ARG A 128 -21.90 18.61 -11.46
CA ARG A 128 -21.97 17.15 -11.27
C ARG A 128 -20.68 16.61 -10.66
N ARG A 129 -19.52 17.09 -11.10
CA ARG A 129 -18.21 16.75 -10.51
C ARG A 129 -18.17 17.09 -9.04
N THR A 130 -18.56 18.31 -8.66
CA THR A 130 -18.59 18.73 -7.27
C THR A 130 -19.55 17.86 -6.46
N ILE A 131 -20.75 17.55 -6.97
CA ILE A 131 -21.69 16.66 -6.27
C ILE A 131 -21.08 15.28 -6.04
N VAL A 132 -20.52 14.65 -7.08
CA VAL A 132 -19.89 13.32 -6.97
C VAL A 132 -18.72 13.34 -5.99
N MET A 133 -17.85 14.36 -6.08
CA MET A 133 -16.71 14.53 -5.18
C MET A 133 -17.15 14.76 -3.73
N THR A 134 -18.19 15.56 -3.49
CA THR A 134 -18.73 15.80 -2.15
C THR A 134 -19.34 14.53 -1.57
N VAL A 135 -20.22 13.85 -2.30
CA VAL A 135 -20.88 12.64 -1.81
C VAL A 135 -19.86 11.53 -1.55
N GLY A 136 -18.98 11.27 -2.51
CA GLY A 136 -17.93 10.26 -2.36
C GLY A 136 -16.91 10.61 -1.27
N GLY A 137 -16.48 11.88 -1.20
CA GLY A 137 -15.54 12.34 -0.18
C GLY A 137 -16.11 12.28 1.23
N LEU A 138 -17.38 12.66 1.42
CA LEU A 138 -18.06 12.52 2.71
C LEU A 138 -18.24 11.04 3.09
N ALA A 139 -18.58 10.17 2.14
CA ALA A 139 -18.71 8.74 2.39
C ALA A 139 -17.38 8.10 2.82
N ILE A 140 -16.28 8.40 2.10
CA ILE A 140 -14.94 7.91 2.45
C ILE A 140 -14.50 8.51 3.79
N GLY A 141 -14.73 9.80 4.03
CA GLY A 141 -14.40 10.46 5.29
C GLY A 141 -15.13 9.83 6.47
N ALA A 142 -16.45 9.62 6.36
CA ALA A 142 -17.24 8.97 7.39
C ALA A 142 -16.79 7.51 7.64
N TRP A 143 -16.59 6.73 6.57
CA TRP A 143 -16.08 5.36 6.68
C TRP A 143 -14.71 5.31 7.36
N MET A 144 -13.78 6.18 6.96
CA MET A 144 -12.45 6.31 7.54
C MET A 144 -12.51 6.72 9.01
N THR A 145 -13.34 7.68 9.38
CA THR A 145 -13.52 8.08 10.79
C THR A 145 -14.06 6.93 11.63
N THR A 146 -15.07 6.22 11.14
CA THR A 146 -15.64 5.06 11.84
C THR A 146 -14.59 3.96 12.00
N ALA A 147 -13.93 3.57 10.91
CA ALA A 147 -12.91 2.51 10.95
C ALA A 147 -11.78 2.81 11.94
N LEU A 148 -11.30 4.05 12.00
CA LEU A 148 -10.12 4.41 12.78
C LEU A 148 -10.40 4.73 14.25
N PHE A 149 -11.59 5.24 14.60
CA PHE A 149 -11.82 5.85 15.91
C PHE A 149 -13.03 5.31 16.68
N THR A 150 -13.81 4.38 16.13
CA THR A 150 -14.91 3.76 16.88
C THR A 150 -14.54 2.36 17.34
N GLU A 151 -15.12 1.94 18.47
CA GLU A 151 -15.04 0.57 18.97
C GLU A 151 -15.49 -0.43 17.89
N GLY A 152 -14.71 -1.51 17.71
CA GLY A 152 -14.92 -2.50 16.66
C GLY A 152 -14.66 -1.98 15.24
N GLY A 153 -13.96 -0.85 15.11
CA GLY A 153 -13.61 -0.20 13.86
C GLY A 153 -12.76 -1.08 12.92
N TYR A 154 -12.02 -2.06 13.47
CA TYR A 154 -11.20 -2.99 12.68
C TYR A 154 -12.00 -3.70 11.56
N LYS A 155 -13.31 -3.92 11.76
CA LYS A 155 -14.21 -4.57 10.79
C LYS A 155 -14.31 -3.82 9.46
N TYR A 156 -13.97 -2.54 9.48
CA TYR A 156 -14.03 -1.64 8.34
C TYR A 156 -12.66 -1.39 7.69
N LEU A 157 -11.60 -2.06 8.17
CA LEU A 157 -10.27 -2.06 7.56
C LEU A 157 -10.16 -3.12 6.46
N SER A 158 -9.01 -3.17 5.78
CA SER A 158 -8.72 -4.25 4.84
C SER A 158 -8.67 -5.60 5.58
N PRO A 159 -9.37 -6.65 5.12
CA PRO A 159 -9.27 -7.98 5.68
C PRO A 159 -7.83 -8.51 5.73
N ASN A 160 -7.04 -8.24 4.69
CA ASN A 160 -5.64 -8.60 4.61
C ASN A 160 -4.81 -7.93 5.72
N TYR A 161 -5.05 -6.65 6.00
CA TYR A 161 -4.37 -5.94 7.08
C TYR A 161 -4.73 -6.54 8.44
N VAL A 162 -6.03 -6.78 8.66
CA VAL A 162 -6.54 -7.38 9.91
C VAL A 162 -5.93 -8.76 10.11
N THR A 163 -6.00 -9.64 9.10
CA THR A 163 -5.41 -10.98 9.14
C THR A 163 -3.91 -10.92 9.37
N ASP A 164 -3.18 -9.99 8.75
CA ASP A 164 -1.73 -9.89 8.96
C ASP A 164 -1.38 -9.60 10.42
N VAL A 165 -2.06 -8.65 11.06
CA VAL A 165 -1.82 -8.31 12.47
C VAL A 165 -2.24 -9.46 13.39
N VAL A 166 -3.45 -9.99 13.21
CA VAL A 166 -4.01 -11.07 14.05
C VAL A 166 -3.16 -12.33 13.99
N THR A 167 -2.79 -12.77 12.80
CA THR A 167 -1.94 -13.98 12.64
C THR A 167 -0.51 -13.75 13.10
N THR A 168 -0.03 -12.51 13.03
CA THR A 168 1.30 -12.15 13.54
C THR A 168 1.31 -12.20 15.06
N MET A 169 0.26 -11.71 15.72
CA MET A 169 0.14 -11.65 17.18
C MET A 169 -0.44 -12.93 17.81
N ASP A 170 -0.96 -13.86 17.01
CA ASP A 170 -1.65 -15.08 17.45
C ASP A 170 -2.87 -14.77 18.35
N LEU A 171 -3.73 -13.84 17.88
CA LEU A 171 -4.89 -13.37 18.63
C LEU A 171 -6.16 -14.16 18.31
N ASP A 172 -6.97 -14.42 19.33
CA ASP A 172 -8.36 -14.83 19.20
C ASP A 172 -9.29 -13.64 18.93
N GLU A 173 -10.46 -13.88 18.33
CA GLU A 173 -11.37 -12.81 17.88
C GLU A 173 -11.82 -11.89 19.02
N ASP A 174 -12.04 -12.42 20.23
CA ASP A 174 -12.47 -11.64 21.38
C ASP A 174 -11.40 -10.69 21.92
N GLU A 175 -10.12 -10.96 21.65
CA GLU A 175 -9.00 -10.10 22.09
C GLU A 175 -8.94 -8.77 21.33
N TYR A 176 -9.38 -8.76 20.07
CA TYR A 176 -9.37 -7.56 19.21
C TYR A 176 -10.78 -7.09 18.79
N ALA A 177 -11.85 -7.77 19.22
CA ALA A 177 -13.22 -7.48 18.81
C ALA A 177 -13.68 -6.03 19.09
N SER A 178 -13.09 -5.37 20.10
CA SER A 178 -13.38 -3.98 20.47
C SER A 178 -12.45 -2.96 19.80
N TRP A 179 -11.37 -3.40 19.15
CA TRP A 179 -10.34 -2.50 18.66
C TRP A 179 -10.85 -1.60 17.53
N SER A 180 -10.56 -0.31 17.68
CA SER A 180 -10.55 0.66 16.59
C SER A 180 -9.35 0.42 15.67
N GLY A 181 -9.37 1.02 14.48
CA GLY A 181 -8.24 0.89 13.55
C GLY A 181 -6.95 1.55 14.06
N ILE A 182 -7.05 2.57 14.92
CA ILE A 182 -5.87 3.17 15.57
C ILE A 182 -5.30 2.22 16.63
N GLU A 183 -6.12 1.60 17.46
CA GLU A 183 -5.65 0.60 18.44
C GLU A 183 -4.99 -0.58 17.72
N MET A 184 -5.58 -1.04 16.61
CA MET A 184 -4.98 -2.11 15.83
C MET A 184 -3.62 -1.75 15.23
N LEU A 185 -3.42 -0.48 14.81
CA LEU A 185 -2.10 0.02 14.43
C LEU A 185 -1.15 0.07 15.62
N GLN A 186 -1.61 0.54 16.78
CA GLN A 186 -0.79 0.66 17.99
C GLN A 186 -0.28 -0.70 18.45
N GLU A 187 -1.17 -1.65 18.65
CA GLU A 187 -0.85 -2.98 19.15
C GLU A 187 -0.04 -3.78 18.13
N GLY A 188 -0.43 -3.74 16.85
CA GLY A 188 0.31 -4.41 15.78
C GLY A 188 1.73 -3.86 15.61
N TYR A 189 1.92 -2.54 15.72
CA TYR A 189 3.25 -1.93 15.61
C TYR A 189 4.09 -2.13 16.88
N ASN A 190 3.47 -2.10 18.06
CA ASN A 190 4.11 -2.45 19.32
C ASN A 190 4.65 -3.88 19.29
N GLU A 191 3.84 -4.85 18.86
CA GLU A 191 4.28 -6.24 18.65
C GLU A 191 5.44 -6.30 17.65
N ALA A 192 5.30 -5.65 16.49
CA ALA A 192 6.33 -5.69 15.46
C ALA A 192 7.68 -5.16 15.95
N LEU A 193 7.70 -4.09 16.76
CA LEU A 193 8.93 -3.56 17.34
C LEU A 193 9.43 -4.41 18.52
N GLY A 194 8.53 -4.92 19.36
CA GLY A 194 8.83 -5.59 20.63
C GLY A 194 9.14 -7.07 20.54
N ARG A 195 8.78 -7.73 19.44
CA ARG A 195 8.91 -9.19 19.24
C ARG A 195 10.28 -9.75 19.62
N TYR A 196 11.32 -9.07 19.15
CA TYR A 196 12.71 -9.49 19.39
C TYR A 196 13.52 -8.50 20.22
N PHE A 197 13.01 -7.29 20.39
CA PHE A 197 13.72 -6.18 20.98
C PHE A 197 12.98 -5.71 22.24
N ARG A 198 13.67 -5.65 23.39
CA ARG A 198 13.04 -5.37 24.70
C ARG A 198 13.25 -3.95 25.21
N GLN A 199 13.48 -2.99 24.32
CA GLN A 199 13.73 -1.59 24.67
C GLN A 199 12.40 -0.81 24.76
N GLN A 200 11.64 -1.07 25.83
CA GLN A 200 10.26 -0.57 25.96
C GLN A 200 10.13 0.94 25.74
N THR A 201 11.04 1.75 26.29
CA THR A 201 11.01 3.22 26.15
C THR A 201 11.14 3.68 24.69
N ILE A 202 11.93 2.98 23.87
CA ILE A 202 12.09 3.29 22.44
C ILE A 202 10.88 2.80 21.65
N ILE A 203 10.34 1.64 22.03
CA ILE A 203 9.14 1.06 21.42
C ILE A 203 7.95 1.99 21.64
N ASP A 204 7.67 2.36 22.89
CA ASP A 204 6.56 3.25 23.27
C ASP A 204 6.66 4.58 22.51
N HIS A 205 7.84 5.19 22.46
CA HIS A 205 8.07 6.43 21.71
C HIS A 205 7.79 6.29 20.21
N ASN A 206 8.23 5.19 19.60
CA ASN A 206 7.99 4.94 18.18
C ASN A 206 6.51 4.66 17.90
N VAL A 207 5.82 3.94 18.78
CA VAL A 207 4.38 3.67 18.70
C VAL A 207 3.59 4.97 18.81
N GLU A 208 3.91 5.83 19.78
CA GLU A 208 3.31 7.16 19.91
C GLU A 208 3.53 8.00 18.65
N THR A 209 4.75 7.98 18.11
CA THR A 209 5.14 8.73 16.91
C THR A 209 4.34 8.26 15.68
N MET A 210 4.24 6.94 15.45
CA MET A 210 3.49 6.40 14.32
C MET A 210 1.97 6.56 14.50
N THR A 211 1.48 6.51 15.73
CA THR A 211 0.07 6.82 16.04
C THR A 211 -0.26 8.28 15.75
N LEU A 212 0.63 9.20 16.15
CA LEU A 212 0.49 10.62 15.82
C LEU A 212 0.57 10.83 14.31
N ALA A 213 1.52 10.18 13.62
CA ALA A 213 1.63 10.23 12.17
C ALA A 213 0.35 9.73 11.48
N ALA A 214 -0.26 8.64 11.95
CA ALA A 214 -1.55 8.14 11.45
C ALA A 214 -2.68 9.16 11.62
N LYS A 215 -2.77 9.81 12.79
CA LYS A 215 -3.77 10.86 13.06
C LYS A 215 -3.55 12.10 12.21
N ILE A 216 -2.29 12.51 12.00
CA ILE A 216 -1.92 13.62 11.10
C ILE A 216 -2.27 13.26 9.66
N ALA A 217 -1.94 12.05 9.21
CA ALA A 217 -2.25 11.57 7.87
C ALA A 217 -3.76 11.51 7.62
N TYR A 218 -4.54 11.01 8.59
CA TYR A 218 -6.00 11.09 8.60
C TYR A 218 -6.51 12.54 8.42
N GLY A 219 -6.00 13.48 9.23
CA GLY A 219 -6.35 14.89 9.10
C GLY A 219 -5.96 15.48 7.73
N GLY A 220 -4.79 15.12 7.23
CA GLY A 220 -4.30 15.49 5.89
C GLY A 220 -5.19 14.96 4.77
N LEU A 221 -5.72 13.74 4.89
CA LEU A 221 -6.68 13.17 3.94
C LEU A 221 -8.01 13.93 3.96
N LEU A 222 -8.53 14.29 5.14
CA LEU A 222 -9.75 15.10 5.24
C LEU A 222 -9.56 16.50 4.63
N VAL A 223 -8.44 17.15 4.90
CA VAL A 223 -8.10 18.45 4.29
C VAL A 223 -7.97 18.31 2.78
N SER A 224 -7.32 17.25 2.29
CA SER A 224 -7.20 16.97 0.86
C SER A 224 -8.55 16.78 0.19
N MET A 225 -9.47 16.03 0.84
CA MET A 225 -10.85 15.88 0.36
C MET A 225 -11.59 17.22 0.34
N LEU A 226 -11.44 18.07 1.36
CA LEU A 226 -12.04 19.41 1.39
C LEU A 226 -11.52 20.28 0.23
N ILE A 227 -10.21 20.27 -0.02
CA ILE A 227 -9.58 20.98 -1.14
C ILE A 227 -10.16 20.49 -2.48
N LEU A 228 -10.29 19.17 -2.65
CA LEU A 228 -10.89 18.56 -3.84
C LEU A 228 -12.36 19.00 -3.99
N ILE A 229 -13.16 18.95 -2.93
CA ILE A 229 -14.58 19.34 -2.93
C ILE A 229 -14.76 20.82 -3.33
N VAL A 230 -13.99 21.72 -2.71
CA VAL A 230 -14.08 23.16 -2.97
C VAL A 230 -13.53 23.50 -4.36
N GLY A 231 -12.43 22.86 -4.75
CA GLY A 231 -11.64 23.22 -5.92
C GLY A 231 -12.07 22.55 -7.22
N VAL A 232 -12.58 21.32 -7.23
CA VAL A 232 -12.73 20.52 -8.47
C VAL A 232 -13.62 21.15 -9.53
N GLY A 233 -14.64 21.91 -9.12
CA GLY A 233 -15.55 22.62 -10.03
C GLY A 233 -15.16 24.08 -10.33
N ARG A 234 -14.11 24.60 -9.67
CA ARG A 234 -13.75 26.03 -9.67
C ARG A 234 -12.33 26.30 -10.16
N ILE A 235 -11.38 25.39 -9.91
CA ILE A 235 -9.95 25.57 -10.12
C ILE A 235 -9.46 24.50 -11.10
N LYS A 236 -9.00 24.92 -12.29
CA LYS A 236 -8.52 24.01 -13.35
C LYS A 236 -7.39 23.08 -12.87
N ALA A 237 -6.50 23.58 -12.02
CA ALA A 237 -5.41 22.78 -11.45
C ALA A 237 -5.93 21.63 -10.57
N VAL A 238 -6.95 21.89 -9.73
CA VAL A 238 -7.55 20.85 -8.87
C VAL A 238 -8.30 19.81 -9.70
N TYR A 239 -8.94 20.21 -10.80
CA TYR A 239 -9.50 19.25 -11.75
C TYR A 239 -8.42 18.31 -12.31
N TRP A 240 -7.30 18.83 -12.81
CA TRP A 240 -6.22 17.99 -13.34
C TRP A 240 -5.53 17.14 -12.26
N LEU A 241 -5.53 17.58 -11.01
CA LEU A 241 -5.07 16.80 -9.86
C LEU A 241 -5.80 15.44 -9.77
N THR A 242 -7.09 15.40 -10.14
CA THR A 242 -7.92 14.17 -10.06
C THR A 242 -7.40 13.03 -10.94
N VAL A 243 -6.71 13.34 -12.03
CA VAL A 243 -6.09 12.31 -12.88
C VAL A 243 -4.58 12.19 -12.62
N LEU A 244 -3.91 13.28 -12.25
CA LEU A 244 -2.47 13.28 -12.01
C LEU A 244 -2.07 12.43 -10.80
N MET A 245 -2.84 12.50 -9.69
CA MET A 245 -2.50 11.73 -8.49
C MET A 245 -2.55 10.21 -8.72
N PRO A 246 -3.61 9.64 -9.32
CA PRO A 246 -3.61 8.23 -9.69
C PRO A 246 -2.52 7.85 -10.71
N ILE A 247 -2.18 8.73 -11.66
CA ILE A 247 -1.05 8.50 -12.60
C ILE A 247 0.28 8.34 -11.85
N LEU A 248 0.50 9.12 -10.79
CA LEU A 248 1.75 9.11 -10.02
C LEU A 248 1.84 7.98 -8.98
N LEU A 249 0.75 7.24 -8.74
CA LEU A 249 0.71 6.17 -7.74
C LEU A 249 1.85 5.14 -7.85
N PRO A 250 2.25 4.62 -9.04
CA PRO A 250 3.38 3.69 -9.13
C PRO A 250 4.70 4.31 -8.68
N VAL A 251 4.89 5.61 -8.90
CA VAL A 251 6.09 6.34 -8.50
C VAL A 251 6.10 6.54 -6.99
N PHE A 252 4.96 6.95 -6.41
CA PHE A 252 4.83 7.07 -4.96
C PHE A 252 5.04 5.74 -4.26
N PHE A 253 4.52 4.63 -4.81
CA PHE A 253 4.76 3.30 -4.27
C PHE A 253 6.26 2.96 -4.20
N VAL A 254 7.01 3.14 -5.30
CA VAL A 254 8.46 2.83 -5.31
C VAL A 254 9.23 3.74 -4.36
N ALA A 255 8.87 5.02 -4.28
CA ALA A 255 9.50 5.97 -3.37
C ALA A 255 9.27 5.59 -1.90
N ASP A 256 8.03 5.25 -1.53
CA ASP A 256 7.66 4.83 -0.19
C ASP A 256 8.31 3.49 0.19
N TYR A 257 8.22 2.49 -0.70
CA TYR A 257 8.89 1.20 -0.54
C TYR A 257 10.40 1.36 -0.34
N ALA A 258 11.07 2.17 -1.15
CA ALA A 258 12.49 2.46 -0.99
C ALA A 258 12.78 3.21 0.33
N GLY A 259 11.92 4.15 0.73
CA GLY A 259 12.03 4.85 2.00
C GLY A 259 12.02 3.90 3.20
N TRP A 260 11.10 2.94 3.22
CA TRP A 260 11.03 1.92 4.26
C TRP A 260 12.22 0.98 4.25
N LEU A 261 12.67 0.53 3.08
CA LEU A 261 13.90 -0.27 3.00
C LEU A 261 15.11 0.50 3.53
N TRP A 262 15.22 1.79 3.20
CA TRP A 262 16.28 2.65 3.74
C TRP A 262 16.21 2.71 5.26
N TRP A 263 15.01 2.94 5.81
CA TRP A 263 14.79 2.96 7.27
C TRP A 263 15.22 1.64 7.91
N PHE A 264 14.80 0.49 7.38
CA PHE A 264 15.23 -0.81 7.92
C PHE A 264 16.75 -0.98 7.95
N GLY A 265 17.45 -0.54 6.91
CA GLY A 265 18.91 -0.67 6.83
C GLY A 265 19.71 0.41 7.57
N HIS A 266 19.07 1.50 8.03
CA HIS A 266 19.72 2.61 8.74
C HIS A 266 19.24 2.80 10.19
N SER A 267 18.16 2.12 10.58
CA SER A 267 17.62 2.09 11.93
C SER A 267 17.84 0.73 12.58
N LEU A 268 19.07 0.21 12.46
CA LEU A 268 19.46 -1.07 13.05
C LEU A 268 19.50 -0.98 14.58
N ASN A 269 18.90 -1.96 15.24
CA ASN A 269 18.88 -2.09 16.69
C ASN A 269 20.18 -2.72 17.21
N GLU A 270 20.72 -2.17 18.29
CA GLU A 270 21.96 -2.63 18.94
C GLU A 270 21.86 -4.03 19.56
N MET A 271 20.64 -4.54 19.79
CA MET A 271 20.41 -5.90 20.31
C MET A 271 20.58 -7.00 19.25
N GLY A 272 20.81 -6.65 17.98
CA GLY A 272 21.15 -7.63 16.95
C GLY A 272 22.42 -8.41 17.31
N ALA A 273 22.41 -9.73 17.11
CA ALA A 273 23.56 -10.58 17.39
C ALA A 273 24.81 -10.23 16.54
N PHE A 274 24.58 -9.70 15.33
CA PHE A 274 25.61 -9.24 14.42
C PHE A 274 25.43 -7.77 14.09
N SER A 275 26.48 -6.98 14.29
CA SER A 275 26.49 -5.58 13.89
C SER A 275 26.84 -5.45 12.41
N LEU A 276 25.94 -4.85 11.63
CA LEU A 276 26.19 -4.43 10.26
C LEU A 276 26.36 -2.91 10.20
N LYS A 277 27.18 -2.44 9.26
CA LYS A 277 27.16 -1.01 8.90
C LYS A 277 25.82 -0.67 8.25
N PRO A 278 25.31 0.56 8.42
CA PRO A 278 24.12 1.01 7.71
C PRO A 278 24.23 0.71 6.21
N PHE A 279 23.15 0.18 5.64
CA PHE A 279 23.12 -0.25 4.25
C PHE A 279 21.73 -0.02 3.66
N MET A 280 21.63 -0.15 2.33
CA MET A 280 20.36 -0.09 1.62
C MET A 280 19.97 -1.51 1.20
N PRO A 281 18.89 -2.10 1.76
CA PRO A 281 18.31 -3.31 1.21
C PRO A 281 17.97 -3.13 -0.27
N THR A 282 18.05 -4.21 -1.05
CA THR A 282 17.89 -4.14 -2.50
C THR A 282 16.47 -3.71 -2.89
N VAL A 283 16.36 -2.51 -3.47
CA VAL A 283 15.09 -1.97 -3.97
C VAL A 283 14.64 -2.69 -5.25
N LEU A 284 15.58 -2.91 -6.17
CA LEU A 284 15.29 -3.54 -7.46
C LEU A 284 16.52 -4.33 -7.93
N GLY A 285 16.28 -5.53 -8.46
CA GLY A 285 17.31 -6.38 -9.02
C GLY A 285 17.87 -7.39 -8.02
N GLN A 286 19.13 -7.73 -8.21
CA GLN A 286 19.87 -8.65 -7.34
C GLN A 286 20.90 -7.87 -6.52
N GLY A 287 20.98 -8.19 -5.23
CA GLY A 287 21.98 -7.65 -4.33
C GLY A 287 22.56 -8.71 -3.41
N LYS A 288 23.36 -8.27 -2.45
CA LYS A 288 23.97 -9.13 -1.45
C LYS A 288 24.09 -8.41 -0.12
N VAL A 289 23.67 -9.08 0.95
CA VAL A 289 23.81 -8.61 2.33
C VAL A 289 24.41 -9.75 3.13
N ALA A 290 25.65 -9.58 3.61
CA ALA A 290 26.43 -10.65 4.20
C ALA A 290 26.50 -11.90 3.29
N GLN A 291 26.01 -13.05 3.76
CA GLN A 291 25.95 -14.32 3.01
C GLN A 291 24.65 -14.48 2.21
N PHE A 292 23.69 -13.57 2.37
CA PHE A 292 22.41 -13.62 1.68
C PHE A 292 22.49 -12.92 0.33
N THR A 293 22.06 -13.62 -0.71
CA THR A 293 21.72 -13.02 -2.00
C THR A 293 20.28 -12.55 -1.94
N THR A 294 20.06 -11.27 -2.20
CA THR A 294 18.75 -10.63 -2.16
C THR A 294 18.22 -10.51 -3.59
N PHE A 295 16.95 -10.80 -3.78
CA PHE A 295 16.22 -10.57 -5.04
C PHE A 295 15.01 -9.69 -4.73
N SER A 296 14.81 -8.63 -5.50
CA SER A 296 13.70 -7.70 -5.31
C SER A 296 13.16 -7.24 -6.65
N TYR A 297 11.90 -7.56 -6.96
CA TYR A 297 11.32 -7.26 -8.25
C TYR A 297 9.82 -6.93 -8.17
N PRO A 298 9.31 -6.16 -9.14
CA PRO A 298 7.89 -5.94 -9.29
C PRO A 298 7.13 -7.26 -9.45
N HIS A 299 5.91 -7.26 -8.92
CA HIS A 299 4.93 -8.32 -9.15
C HIS A 299 3.78 -7.79 -10.02
N TYR A 300 2.80 -8.64 -10.36
CA TYR A 300 1.72 -8.25 -11.27
C TYR A 300 0.86 -7.10 -10.73
N GLY A 301 0.71 -6.94 -9.42
CA GLY A 301 0.02 -5.79 -8.82
C GLY A 301 0.66 -4.48 -9.20
N PHE A 302 1.99 -4.39 -9.17
CA PHE A 302 2.71 -3.20 -9.67
C PHE A 302 2.53 -3.01 -11.18
N GLY A 303 2.53 -4.10 -11.94
CA GLY A 303 2.22 -4.08 -13.37
C GLY A 303 0.84 -3.45 -13.67
N LEU A 304 -0.17 -3.78 -12.86
CA LEU A 304 -1.51 -3.19 -12.95
C LEU A 304 -1.51 -1.70 -12.61
N LEU A 305 -0.75 -1.26 -11.59
CA LEU A 305 -0.59 0.17 -11.28
C LEU A 305 0.04 0.93 -12.45
N ALA A 306 1.11 0.38 -13.02
CA ALA A 306 1.80 0.98 -14.16
C ALA A 306 0.89 1.05 -15.40
N ALA A 307 0.16 -0.03 -15.70
CA ALA A 307 -0.80 -0.07 -16.79
C ALA A 307 -1.96 0.92 -16.58
N SER A 308 -2.47 1.05 -15.35
CA SER A 308 -3.47 2.05 -14.97
C SER A 308 -2.95 3.47 -15.19
N SER A 309 -1.71 3.76 -14.76
CA SER A 309 -1.04 5.05 -14.97
C SER A 309 -0.90 5.40 -16.46
N VAL A 310 -0.48 4.45 -17.29
CA VAL A 310 -0.38 4.63 -18.75
C VAL A 310 -1.75 4.89 -19.37
N ALA A 311 -2.77 4.10 -19.02
CA ALA A 311 -4.13 4.27 -19.52
C ALA A 311 -4.71 5.65 -19.16
N LEU A 312 -4.50 6.10 -17.91
CA LEU A 312 -4.90 7.43 -17.47
C LEU A 312 -4.10 8.55 -18.14
N GLY A 313 -2.81 8.33 -18.43
CA GLY A 313 -1.99 9.25 -19.21
C GLY A 313 -2.58 9.49 -20.60
N PHE A 314 -2.95 8.42 -21.32
CA PHE A 314 -3.64 8.53 -22.60
C PHE A 314 -5.02 9.19 -22.45
N ALA A 315 -5.79 8.83 -21.42
CA ALA A 315 -7.09 9.46 -21.15
C ALA A 315 -6.95 10.97 -20.90
N ALA A 316 -5.93 11.40 -20.15
CA ALA A 316 -5.63 12.79 -19.85
C ALA A 316 -5.25 13.57 -21.13
N LEU A 317 -4.42 13.01 -22.00
CA LEU A 317 -4.05 13.63 -23.28
C LEU A 317 -5.26 13.77 -24.21
N LEU A 318 -6.09 12.73 -24.33
CA LEU A 318 -7.31 12.77 -25.14
C LEU A 318 -8.32 13.77 -24.58
N ARG A 319 -8.47 13.83 -23.26
CA ARG A 319 -9.34 14.81 -22.58
C ARG A 319 -8.85 16.23 -22.80
N ARG A 320 -7.55 16.48 -22.69
CA ARG A 320 -6.94 17.79 -22.97
C ARG A 320 -7.22 18.22 -24.41
N LYS A 321 -7.01 17.33 -25.38
CA LYS A 321 -7.32 17.59 -26.79
C LYS A 321 -8.80 17.86 -27.02
N HIS A 322 -9.69 17.15 -26.32
CA HIS A 322 -11.14 17.41 -26.38
C HIS A 322 -11.46 18.82 -25.93
N ILE A 323 -11.02 19.23 -24.74
CA ILE A 323 -11.27 20.57 -24.17
C ILE A 323 -10.78 21.67 -25.12
N LEU A 324 -9.57 21.54 -25.67
CA LEU A 324 -9.00 22.52 -26.61
C LEU A 324 -9.82 22.67 -27.91
N VAL A 325 -10.44 21.59 -28.40
CA VAL A 325 -11.23 21.61 -29.65
C VAL A 325 -12.66 22.08 -29.42
N THR A 326 -13.27 21.74 -28.28
CA THR A 326 -14.67 22.04 -28.03
C THR A 326 -14.88 23.36 -27.29
N GLY A 327 -13.85 23.91 -26.64
CA GLY A 327 -14.01 24.97 -25.65
C GLY A 327 -14.85 24.54 -24.44
N ASP A 328 -15.16 23.24 -24.37
CA ASP A 328 -16.02 22.69 -23.34
C ASP A 328 -15.16 22.42 -22.11
N ASP A 329 -15.07 23.46 -21.29
CA ASP A 329 -14.54 23.39 -19.93
C ASP A 329 -15.50 22.62 -18.99
N SER A 330 -16.57 21.98 -19.51
CA SER A 330 -17.59 21.26 -18.73
C SER A 330 -17.02 20.52 -17.55
#